data_AF-A0AB33KT25-F1
#
_entry.id   AF-A0AB33KT25-F1
#
_cell.length_a   1.000
_cell.length_b   1.000
_cell.length_c   1.000
_cell.angle_alpha   90.00
_cell.angle_beta   90.00
_cell.angle_gamma   90.00
#
_symmetry.space_group_name_H-M   'P 1'
#
loop_
_entity.id
_entity.type
_entity.pdbx_description
1 polymer ?
#
loop_
_entity_poly.entity_id
_entity_poly.type
_entity_poly.pdbx_seq_one_letter_code
_entity_poly.pdbx_strand_id
1 'polypeptide(L)'
;MSNIIFCSNCGNQLEYNKSNCECGFSMTQLEKKEISNKLTKINNNILVDDNLKKITEKSNQELFDNYMLSGTYFIGSSAKEDYERKVNFLKLDLIPKVNNWRESIQKAEKILAKDKVEVYGRIIAITDFVLKEFFGPFTVKENNSLQVFEEYKDFGKYQLSETIIENNLNFSDIQTVNFGTIGNDIIKSVGSTLTEGSFKELSKKTEWSKSDIQKVKTEVGVAVAGQLIAGISNMIGQNSKAIKAVREADEELNEQLEEISNVINSLSIEENEIEKQKRLYDKSDVILDTCYNKTLKPIVEELNADPTYIEYKKARKPFDNQQEIIKIDNELLTTKIKVPFWSCLIKNKSQNYLSNWKKRIKKIGKIDRYNEITNMLNIKQHKTLSDFKDFETQKTIEFQEFEKINRRRLKTIPVISENVKYVIGFAGVLKQVKTNITN
;
A
#
# COMPACT_ATOMS: atom_id res chain seq x y z
N MET A 1 32.90 0.39 2.35
CA MET A 1 31.76 -0.14 1.58
C MET A 1 32.18 -0.28 0.13
N SER A 2 32.06 -1.46 -0.47
CA SER A 2 32.27 -1.62 -1.91
C SER A 2 31.13 -0.92 -2.64
N ASN A 3 31.43 -0.01 -3.57
CA ASN A 3 30.42 0.54 -4.48
C ASN A 3 30.01 -0.59 -5.44
N ILE A 4 28.90 -1.25 -5.13
CA ILE A 4 28.33 -2.32 -5.95
C ILE A 4 27.35 -1.67 -6.94
N ILE A 5 27.60 -1.91 -8.23
CA ILE A 5 26.71 -1.61 -9.36
C ILE A 5 26.17 -2.93 -9.93
N PHE A 6 25.55 -2.87 -11.12
CA PHE A 6 25.14 -4.07 -11.87
C PHE A 6 25.70 -4.04 -13.29
N CYS A 7 25.82 -5.23 -13.89
CA CYS A 7 26.24 -5.40 -15.26
C CYS A 7 25.14 -4.93 -16.23
N SER A 8 25.45 -3.99 -17.14
CA SER A 8 24.49 -3.51 -18.14
C SER A 8 24.03 -4.58 -19.14
N ASN A 9 24.72 -5.72 -19.23
CA ASN A 9 24.36 -6.80 -20.15
C ASN A 9 23.47 -7.89 -19.49
N CYS A 10 23.80 -8.34 -18.27
CA CYS A 10 23.12 -9.47 -17.62
C CYS A 10 22.46 -9.14 -16.27
N GLY A 11 22.62 -7.93 -15.76
CA GLY A 11 22.03 -7.49 -14.48
C GLY A 11 22.76 -7.98 -13.22
N ASN A 12 23.76 -8.87 -13.33
CA ASN A 12 24.50 -9.38 -12.16
C ASN A 12 25.22 -8.25 -11.41
N GLN A 13 25.36 -8.41 -10.10
CA GLN A 13 26.13 -7.48 -9.28
C GLN A 13 27.59 -7.41 -9.76
N LEU A 14 28.12 -6.18 -9.80
CA LEU A 14 29.48 -5.91 -10.23
C LEU A 14 30.07 -4.84 -9.32
N GLU A 15 31.26 -5.09 -8.79
CA GLU A 15 32.01 -4.04 -8.09
C GLU A 15 32.41 -2.95 -9.10
N TYR A 16 32.24 -1.69 -8.73
CA TYR A 16 32.54 -0.55 -9.61
C TYR A 16 33.94 -0.61 -10.24
N ASN A 17 34.92 -1.08 -9.46
CA ASN A 17 36.32 -1.17 -9.89
C ASN A 17 36.61 -2.38 -10.81
N LYS A 18 35.72 -3.38 -10.90
CA LYS A 18 35.89 -4.56 -11.76
C LYS A 18 35.42 -4.26 -13.18
N SER A 19 36.29 -4.43 -14.17
CA SER A 19 35.96 -4.15 -15.58
C SER A 19 35.10 -5.23 -16.23
N ASN A 20 35.25 -6.48 -15.81
CA ASN A 20 34.59 -7.63 -16.42
C ASN A 20 33.55 -8.23 -15.47
N CYS A 21 32.37 -8.50 -16.02
CA CYS A 21 31.33 -9.28 -15.35
C CYS A 21 31.57 -10.78 -15.56
N GLU A 22 31.03 -11.60 -14.67
CA GLU A 22 31.02 -13.07 -14.78
C GLU A 22 30.37 -13.57 -16.09
N CYS A 23 29.48 -12.78 -16.70
CA CYS A 23 28.93 -13.09 -18.01
C CYS A 23 29.91 -12.86 -19.18
N GLY A 24 31.16 -12.44 -18.91
CA GLY A 24 32.19 -12.14 -19.91
C GLY A 24 32.08 -10.73 -20.52
N PHE A 25 31.04 -9.97 -20.22
CA PHE A 25 30.87 -8.60 -20.72
C PHE A 25 31.77 -7.61 -19.96
N SER A 26 32.40 -6.69 -20.69
CA SER A 26 33.21 -5.61 -20.13
C SER A 26 32.48 -4.28 -20.21
N MET A 27 32.42 -3.55 -19.09
CA MET A 27 31.74 -2.26 -19.02
C MET A 27 32.73 -1.10 -19.06
N THR A 28 32.40 -0.10 -19.87
CA THR A 28 33.16 1.16 -19.92
C THR A 28 32.99 1.96 -18.63
N GLN A 29 33.96 2.82 -18.31
CA GLN A 29 33.85 3.71 -17.14
C GLN A 29 32.67 4.67 -17.21
N LEU A 30 32.28 5.08 -18.43
CA LEU A 30 31.10 5.93 -18.66
C LEU A 30 29.81 5.19 -18.27
N GLU A 31 29.63 3.95 -18.74
CA GLU A 31 28.45 3.13 -18.39
C GLU A 31 28.35 2.89 -16.88
N LYS A 32 29.49 2.60 -16.22
CA LYS A 32 29.54 2.43 -14.78
C LYS A 32 29.14 3.69 -14.02
N LYS A 33 29.64 4.85 -14.45
CA LYS A 33 29.31 6.15 -13.86
C LYS A 33 27.84 6.48 -14.02
N GLU A 34 27.25 6.21 -15.20
CA GLU A 34 25.82 6.43 -15.44
C GLU A 34 24.95 5.57 -14.51
N ILE A 35 25.26 4.27 -14.38
CA ILE A 35 24.56 3.36 -13.48
C ILE A 35 24.72 3.79 -12.03
N SER A 36 25.93 4.15 -11.61
CA SER A 36 26.20 4.65 -10.26
C SER A 36 25.38 5.90 -9.95
N ASN A 37 25.25 6.83 -10.90
CA ASN A 37 24.43 8.02 -10.74
C ASN A 37 22.94 7.69 -10.63
N LYS A 38 22.43 6.75 -11.44
CA LYS A 38 21.05 6.27 -11.36
C LYS A 38 20.76 5.63 -9.98
N LEU A 39 21.65 4.77 -9.49
CA LEU A 39 21.52 4.15 -8.17
C LEU A 39 21.62 5.16 -7.02
N THR A 40 22.50 6.15 -7.14
CA THR A 40 22.63 7.22 -6.13
C THR A 40 21.35 8.05 -6.03
N LYS A 41 20.70 8.36 -7.16
CA LYS A 41 19.42 9.08 -7.18
C LYS A 41 18.31 8.31 -6.46
N ILE A 42 18.28 6.99 -6.57
CA ILE A 42 17.30 6.13 -5.86
C ILE A 42 17.48 6.26 -4.35
N ASN A 43 18.72 6.23 -3.86
CA ASN A 43 19.01 6.35 -2.43
C ASN A 43 18.65 7.73 -1.86
N ASN A 44 18.62 8.76 -2.71
CA ASN A 44 18.30 10.13 -2.32
C ASN A 44 16.81 10.48 -2.48
N ASN A 45 15.99 9.54 -2.96
CA ASN A 45 14.56 9.77 -3.18
C ASN A 45 13.81 9.60 -1.85
N ILE A 46 13.22 10.69 -1.37
CA ILE A 46 12.43 10.72 -0.13
C ILE A 46 10.94 10.69 -0.53
N LEU A 47 10.24 9.65 -0.10
CA LEU A 47 8.81 9.44 -0.45
C LEU A 47 7.86 10.07 0.56
N VAL A 48 8.25 10.06 1.83
CA VAL A 48 7.49 10.64 2.95
C VAL A 48 8.38 11.70 3.58
N ASP A 49 7.83 12.88 3.84
CA ASP A 49 8.59 13.96 4.45
C ASP A 49 8.98 13.58 5.88
N ASP A 50 10.25 13.25 6.08
CA ASP A 50 10.88 12.88 7.36
C ASP A 50 10.69 13.98 8.44
N ASN A 51 10.37 15.22 8.02
CA ASN A 51 9.98 16.29 8.94
C ASN A 51 8.61 16.04 9.60
N LEU A 52 7.64 15.44 8.90
CA LEU A 52 6.31 15.11 9.45
C LEU A 52 6.41 14.12 10.61
N LYS A 53 7.26 13.11 10.45
CA LYS A 53 7.61 12.18 11.53
C LYS A 53 8.21 12.92 12.73
N LYS A 54 9.27 13.70 12.50
CA LYS A 54 9.98 14.43 13.57
C LYS A 54 9.08 15.39 14.35
N ILE A 55 8.23 16.16 13.67
CA ILE A 55 7.30 17.08 14.36
C ILE A 55 6.23 16.33 15.14
N THR A 56 5.78 15.16 14.66
CA THR A 56 4.77 14.33 15.32
C THR A 56 5.35 13.66 16.56
N GLU A 57 6.55 13.07 16.45
CA GLU A 57 7.27 12.48 17.58
C GLU A 57 7.58 13.52 18.65
N LYS A 58 7.98 14.73 18.25
CA LYS A 58 8.20 15.85 19.17
C LYS A 58 6.92 16.26 19.90
N SER A 59 5.81 16.42 19.19
CA SER A 59 4.51 16.73 19.81
C SER A 59 4.03 15.62 20.74
N ASN A 60 4.28 14.36 20.39
CA ASN A 60 3.95 13.24 21.25
C ASN A 60 4.78 13.28 22.54
N GLN A 61 6.07 13.59 22.45
CA GLN A 61 6.93 13.78 23.62
C GLN A 61 6.46 14.97 24.48
N GLU A 62 6.12 16.11 23.86
CA GLU A 62 5.62 17.30 24.55
C GLU A 62 4.33 17.02 25.35
N LEU A 63 3.46 16.13 24.86
CA LEU A 63 2.26 15.67 25.59
C LEU A 63 2.63 15.04 26.95
N PHE A 64 3.56 14.09 26.94
CA PHE A 64 3.99 13.37 28.15
C PHE A 64 4.75 14.28 29.11
N ASP A 65 5.54 15.22 28.57
CA ASP A 65 6.41 16.07 29.39
C ASP A 65 5.65 17.25 30.03
N ASN A 66 4.66 17.82 29.33
CA ASN A 66 4.09 19.13 29.72
C ASN A 66 2.59 19.12 30.01
N TYR A 67 1.86 18.09 29.58
CA TYR A 67 0.39 18.07 29.67
C TYR A 67 -0.15 16.97 30.58
N MET A 68 0.71 16.30 31.34
CA MET A 68 0.30 15.36 32.38
C MET A 68 -0.33 16.08 33.56
N LEU A 69 -1.49 15.58 34.01
CA LEU A 69 -2.20 16.12 35.17
C LEU A 69 -1.39 15.87 36.45
N SER A 70 -1.31 16.88 37.31
CA SER A 70 -0.69 16.77 38.63
C SER A 70 -1.39 15.76 39.54
N GLY A 71 -0.60 14.95 40.25
CA GLY A 71 -1.12 14.03 41.27
C GLY A 71 -1.69 14.73 42.52
N THR A 72 -1.49 16.04 42.68
CA THR A 72 -1.74 16.78 43.93
C THR A 72 -2.65 18.00 43.77
N TYR A 73 -3.69 17.90 42.93
CA TYR A 73 -4.69 18.99 42.86
C TYR A 73 -5.41 19.21 44.18
N PHE A 74 -5.49 20.48 44.59
CA PHE A 74 -6.26 20.94 45.74
C PHE A 74 -7.61 21.57 45.34
N ILE A 75 -7.77 21.93 44.06
CA ILE A 75 -8.97 22.58 43.50
C ILE A 75 -9.35 21.94 42.17
N GLY A 76 -10.62 21.55 42.02
CA GLY A 76 -11.17 20.90 40.83
C GLY A 76 -11.23 21.80 39.61
N SER A 77 -11.33 23.13 39.78
CA SER A 77 -11.24 24.07 38.65
C SER A 77 -9.84 24.06 38.02
N SER A 78 -8.77 23.91 38.81
CA SER A 78 -7.40 23.80 38.30
C SER A 78 -7.18 22.48 37.57
N ALA A 79 -7.69 21.37 38.12
CA ALA A 79 -7.66 20.07 37.44
C ALA A 79 -8.41 20.12 36.10
N LYS A 80 -9.58 20.76 36.06
CA LYS A 80 -10.37 20.96 34.85
C LYS A 80 -9.62 21.80 33.81
N GLU A 81 -9.01 22.92 34.23
CA GLU A 81 -8.27 23.80 33.32
C GLU A 81 -7.05 23.11 32.70
N ASP A 82 -6.28 22.34 33.48
CA ASP A 82 -5.14 21.59 32.96
C ASP A 82 -5.58 20.43 32.04
N TYR A 83 -6.69 19.74 32.36
CA TYR A 83 -7.29 18.76 31.46
C TYR A 83 -7.77 19.38 30.14
N GLU A 84 -8.42 20.55 30.18
CA GLU A 84 -8.84 21.28 28.99
C GLU A 84 -7.63 21.69 28.13
N ARG A 85 -6.51 22.09 28.74
CA ARG A 85 -5.26 22.37 28.03
C ARG A 85 -4.70 21.12 27.34
N LYS A 86 -4.68 19.98 28.01
CA LYS A 86 -4.28 18.68 27.43
C LYS A 86 -5.16 18.31 26.23
N VAL A 87 -6.48 18.38 26.38
CA VAL A 87 -7.43 18.08 25.30
C VAL A 87 -7.28 19.04 24.12
N ASN A 88 -7.06 20.33 24.39
CA ASN A 88 -6.84 21.32 23.33
C ASN A 88 -5.53 21.08 22.58
N PHE A 89 -4.45 20.73 23.28
CA PHE A 89 -3.19 20.33 22.64
C PHE A 89 -3.38 19.11 21.72
N LEU A 90 -4.09 18.07 22.19
CA LEU A 90 -4.37 16.89 21.37
C LEU A 90 -5.14 17.22 20.10
N LYS A 91 -6.22 18.01 20.22
CA LYS A 91 -7.10 18.35 19.08
C LYS A 91 -6.47 19.31 18.09
N LEU A 92 -5.72 20.30 18.57
CA LEU A 92 -5.21 21.39 17.75
C LEU A 92 -3.79 21.12 17.23
N ASP A 93 -3.03 20.23 17.88
CA ASP A 93 -1.63 19.98 17.53
C ASP A 93 -1.35 18.51 17.16
N LEU A 94 -1.48 17.58 18.10
CA LEU A 94 -1.03 16.19 17.89
C LEU A 94 -1.84 15.45 16.83
N ILE A 95 -3.19 15.44 16.93
CA ILE A 95 -4.06 14.72 15.99
C ILE A 95 -3.90 15.23 14.54
N PRO A 96 -3.89 16.55 14.27
CA PRO A 96 -3.62 17.06 12.93
C PRO A 96 -2.28 16.59 12.35
N LYS A 97 -1.20 16.56 13.16
CA LYS A 97 0.13 16.12 12.73
C LYS A 97 0.14 14.63 12.36
N VAL A 98 -0.46 13.77 13.21
CA VAL A 98 -0.65 12.33 12.93
C VAL A 98 -1.42 12.12 11.62
N ASN A 99 -2.52 12.85 11.42
CA ASN A 99 -3.34 12.74 10.21
C ASN A 99 -2.57 13.17 8.95
N ASN A 100 -1.80 14.26 9.01
CA ASN A 100 -0.98 14.71 7.89
C ASN A 100 0.09 13.68 7.50
N TRP A 101 0.75 13.06 8.50
CA TRP A 101 1.74 12.01 8.25
C TRP A 101 1.08 10.77 7.61
N ARG A 102 -0.09 10.36 8.12
CA ARG A 102 -0.89 9.27 7.55
C ARG A 102 -1.29 9.52 6.09
N GLU A 103 -1.74 10.73 5.75
CA GLU A 103 -2.05 11.10 4.36
C GLU A 103 -0.82 11.03 3.46
N SER A 104 0.35 11.40 3.97
CA SER A 104 1.62 11.28 3.24
C SER A 104 1.98 9.82 2.96
N ILE A 105 1.82 8.94 3.96
CA ILE A 105 2.02 7.49 3.80
C ILE A 105 1.07 6.93 2.74
N GLN A 106 -0.23 7.25 2.80
CA GLN A 106 -1.20 6.80 1.79
C GLN A 106 -0.87 7.28 0.36
N LYS A 107 -0.31 8.48 0.21
CA LYS A 107 0.16 8.98 -1.09
C LYS A 107 1.39 8.18 -1.56
N ALA A 108 2.32 7.89 -0.66
CA ALA A 108 3.51 7.10 -0.96
C ALA A 108 3.15 5.65 -1.36
N GLU A 109 2.18 5.02 -0.69
CA GLU A 109 1.64 3.70 -1.06
C GLU A 109 1.10 3.67 -2.49
N LYS A 110 0.35 4.70 -2.89
CA LYS A 110 -0.19 4.82 -4.26
C LYS A 110 0.92 4.95 -5.31
N ILE A 111 1.98 5.70 -5.00
CA ILE A 111 3.15 5.83 -5.89
C ILE A 111 3.83 4.47 -6.01
N LEU A 112 4.11 3.81 -4.89
CA LEU A 112 4.72 2.49 -4.88
C LEU A 112 3.89 1.44 -5.64
N ALA A 113 2.57 1.47 -5.50
CA ALA A 113 1.66 0.59 -6.24
C ALA A 113 1.76 0.80 -7.75
N LYS A 114 1.90 2.06 -8.19
CA LYS A 114 2.12 2.38 -9.60
C LYS A 114 3.46 1.85 -10.10
N ASP A 115 4.54 2.06 -9.34
CA ASP A 115 5.88 1.58 -9.71
C ASP A 115 5.92 0.05 -9.82
N LYS A 116 5.26 -0.64 -8.87
CA LYS A 116 5.04 -2.10 -8.93
C LYS A 116 4.41 -2.53 -10.24
N VAL A 117 3.29 -1.89 -10.62
CA VAL A 117 2.57 -2.17 -11.88
C VAL A 117 3.47 -1.94 -13.09
N GLU A 118 4.25 -0.86 -13.10
CA GLU A 118 5.14 -0.54 -14.22
C GLU A 118 6.25 -1.58 -14.40
N VAL A 119 6.93 -1.96 -13.32
CA VAL A 119 7.96 -3.01 -13.34
C VAL A 119 7.38 -4.34 -13.83
N TYR A 120 6.22 -4.74 -13.30
CA TYR A 120 5.55 -5.98 -13.73
C TYR A 120 5.09 -5.90 -15.19
N GLY A 121 4.56 -4.76 -15.62
CA GLY A 121 4.18 -4.52 -17.01
C GLY A 121 5.36 -4.70 -17.96
N ARG A 122 6.54 -4.20 -17.60
CA ARG A 122 7.78 -4.38 -18.38
C ARG A 122 8.22 -5.83 -18.45
N ILE A 123 8.19 -6.57 -17.32
CA ILE A 123 8.50 -8.01 -17.31
C ILE A 123 7.55 -8.78 -18.21
N ILE A 124 6.24 -8.47 -18.17
CA ILE A 124 5.23 -9.10 -19.03
C ILE A 124 5.50 -8.76 -20.51
N ALA A 125 5.81 -7.52 -20.84
CA ALA A 125 6.10 -7.11 -22.21
C ALA A 125 7.35 -7.84 -22.76
N ILE A 126 8.41 -7.94 -21.96
CA ILE A 126 9.64 -8.66 -22.33
C ILE A 126 9.36 -10.16 -22.51
N THR A 127 8.65 -10.79 -21.59
CA THR A 127 8.32 -12.22 -21.68
C THR A 127 7.41 -12.51 -22.88
N ASP A 128 6.44 -11.64 -23.16
CA ASP A 128 5.60 -11.75 -24.34
C ASP A 128 6.41 -11.59 -25.64
N PHE A 129 7.33 -10.62 -25.72
CA PHE A 129 8.25 -10.52 -26.85
C PHE A 129 9.04 -11.82 -27.04
N VAL A 130 9.68 -12.34 -25.99
CA VAL A 130 10.51 -13.56 -26.06
C VAL A 130 9.66 -14.76 -26.51
N LEU A 131 8.55 -15.01 -25.82
CA LEU A 131 7.74 -16.22 -26.00
C LEU A 131 6.89 -16.15 -27.25
N LYS A 132 6.22 -15.02 -27.51
CA LYS A 132 5.29 -14.91 -28.63
C LYS A 132 5.99 -14.43 -29.89
N GLU A 133 6.81 -13.39 -29.81
CA GLU A 133 7.35 -12.77 -31.02
C GLU A 133 8.63 -13.47 -31.48
N PHE A 134 9.65 -13.59 -30.63
CA PHE A 134 10.97 -14.10 -30.99
C PHE A 134 10.99 -15.61 -31.21
N PHE A 135 10.62 -16.42 -30.21
CA PHE A 135 10.63 -17.89 -30.33
C PHE A 135 9.34 -18.45 -30.94
N GLY A 136 8.20 -17.92 -30.54
CA GLY A 136 6.88 -18.39 -30.96
C GLY A 136 6.15 -19.18 -29.89
N PRO A 137 4.81 -19.08 -29.84
CA PRO A 137 4.01 -19.47 -28.68
C PRO A 137 3.98 -20.98 -28.40
N PHE A 138 4.40 -21.83 -29.36
CA PHE A 138 4.40 -23.29 -29.21
C PHE A 138 5.77 -23.88 -28.87
N THR A 139 6.82 -23.06 -28.83
CA THR A 139 8.22 -23.52 -28.75
C THR A 139 8.68 -23.80 -27.32
N VAL A 140 7.90 -23.41 -26.31
CA VAL A 140 8.34 -23.47 -24.90
C VAL A 140 8.42 -24.89 -24.36
N LYS A 141 7.48 -25.76 -24.76
CA LYS A 141 7.48 -27.18 -24.34
C LYS A 141 8.71 -27.95 -24.82
N GLU A 142 9.40 -27.45 -25.84
CA GLU A 142 10.56 -28.09 -26.46
C GLU A 142 11.90 -27.55 -25.93
N ASN A 143 11.90 -26.47 -25.13
CA ASN A 143 13.12 -25.80 -24.68
C ASN A 143 13.05 -25.38 -23.21
N ASN A 144 13.73 -26.14 -22.34
CA ASN A 144 13.81 -25.86 -20.90
C ASN A 144 14.35 -24.46 -20.58
N SER A 145 15.15 -23.86 -21.45
CA SER A 145 15.67 -22.49 -21.26
C SER A 145 14.60 -21.41 -21.41
N LEU A 146 13.42 -21.73 -21.98
CA LEU A 146 12.31 -20.79 -22.15
C LEU A 146 11.26 -20.88 -21.02
N GLN A 147 11.27 -21.95 -20.22
CA GLN A 147 10.32 -22.15 -19.10
C GLN A 147 10.37 -21.00 -18.08
N VAL A 148 11.57 -20.45 -17.85
CA VAL A 148 11.77 -19.30 -16.96
C VAL A 148 10.87 -18.14 -17.37
N PHE A 149 10.75 -17.85 -18.68
CA PHE A 149 9.90 -16.75 -19.15
C PHE A 149 8.40 -17.05 -19.03
N GLU A 150 7.99 -18.32 -19.06
CA GLU A 150 6.60 -18.71 -18.78
C GLU A 150 6.24 -18.46 -17.32
N GLU A 151 7.12 -18.76 -16.38
CA GLU A 151 6.93 -18.43 -14.95
C GLU A 151 6.75 -16.92 -14.74
N TYR A 152 7.49 -16.10 -15.48
CA TYR A 152 7.40 -14.64 -15.41
C TYR A 152 6.15 -14.05 -16.05
N LYS A 153 5.45 -14.81 -16.91
CA LYS A 153 4.18 -14.38 -17.53
C LYS A 153 3.03 -14.32 -16.52
N ASP A 154 3.10 -15.11 -15.45
CA ASP A 154 2.06 -15.19 -14.40
C ASP A 154 2.30 -14.22 -13.23
N PHE A 155 3.35 -13.39 -13.26
CA PHE A 155 3.70 -12.47 -12.15
C PHE A 155 2.58 -11.50 -11.77
N GLY A 156 1.73 -11.09 -12.72
CA GLY A 156 0.58 -10.21 -12.47
C GLY A 156 -0.48 -10.79 -11.53
N LYS A 157 -0.50 -12.11 -11.28
CA LYS A 157 -1.43 -12.74 -10.33
C LYS A 157 -0.98 -12.65 -8.87
N TYR A 158 0.30 -12.37 -8.61
CA TYR A 158 0.87 -12.58 -7.28
C TYR A 158 0.78 -11.39 -6.32
N GLN A 159 0.44 -10.16 -6.75
CA GLN A 159 0.35 -9.01 -5.82
C GLN A 159 -0.67 -7.91 -6.16
N LEU A 160 -1.25 -7.87 -7.37
CA LEU A 160 -2.16 -6.78 -7.77
C LEU A 160 -3.52 -6.81 -7.06
N SER A 161 -3.95 -7.96 -6.55
CA SER A 161 -5.21 -8.11 -5.83
C SER A 161 -5.15 -7.61 -4.38
N GLU A 162 -3.96 -7.52 -3.78
CA GLU A 162 -3.78 -7.10 -2.38
C GLU A 162 -3.63 -5.57 -2.24
N THR A 163 -3.15 -4.88 -3.29
CA THR A 163 -2.89 -3.43 -3.25
C THR A 163 -4.15 -2.56 -3.29
N ILE A 164 -5.34 -3.17 -3.44
CA ILE A 164 -6.63 -2.48 -3.60
C ILE A 164 -7.46 -2.50 -2.29
N ILE A 165 -7.03 -3.21 -1.24
CA ILE A 165 -7.86 -3.44 -0.04
C ILE A 165 -7.66 -2.32 1.01
N GLU A 166 -8.58 -1.34 0.94
CA GLU A 166 -9.22 -0.57 2.01
C GLU A 166 -8.56 -0.53 3.42
N ASN A 167 -7.82 0.55 3.70
CA ASN A 167 -7.51 0.98 5.07
C ASN A 167 -8.67 1.80 5.67
N ASN A 168 -9.75 1.12 6.08
CA ASN A 168 -10.82 1.69 6.90
C ASN A 168 -10.41 1.66 8.38
N LEU A 169 -9.82 2.75 8.87
CA LEU A 169 -9.85 3.10 10.29
C LEU A 169 -10.76 4.32 10.44
N ASN A 170 -11.93 4.08 11.03
CA ASN A 170 -12.98 5.04 11.27
C ASN A 170 -12.69 5.75 12.61
N PHE A 171 -12.27 7.02 12.55
CA PHE A 171 -12.03 7.87 13.74
C PHE A 171 -13.27 8.70 14.13
N SER A 172 -14.46 8.27 13.70
CA SER A 172 -15.72 8.94 14.04
C SER A 172 -16.02 8.99 15.55
N ASP A 173 -15.33 8.18 16.35
CA ASP A 173 -15.70 7.92 17.74
C ASP A 173 -15.08 8.95 18.73
N ILE A 174 -14.30 9.92 18.25
CA ILE A 174 -13.76 11.02 19.07
C ILE A 174 -14.67 12.27 19.05
N GLN A 175 -15.90 12.16 18.54
CA GLN A 175 -16.88 13.24 18.62
C GLN A 175 -17.92 13.00 19.73
N THR A 176 -18.05 14.04 20.57
CA THR A 176 -19.13 14.38 21.52
C THR A 176 -18.98 13.94 22.99
N VAL A 177 -18.31 14.79 23.77
CA VAL A 177 -18.72 15.05 25.17
C VAL A 177 -19.02 16.54 25.29
N ASN A 178 -20.29 16.86 25.55
CA ASN A 178 -20.83 18.21 25.59
C ASN A 178 -20.70 18.77 27.02
N PHE A 179 -19.73 19.66 27.27
CA PHE A 179 -19.41 20.20 28.60
C PHE A 179 -20.20 21.46 29.01
N GLY A 180 -21.35 21.71 28.37
CA GLY A 180 -22.13 22.94 28.51
C GLY A 180 -22.87 23.18 29.84
N THR A 181 -22.73 22.34 30.88
CA THR A 181 -23.58 22.45 32.10
C THR A 181 -22.87 22.39 33.45
N ILE A 182 -21.56 22.64 33.52
CA ILE A 182 -20.88 22.79 34.82
C ILE A 182 -19.99 24.02 34.83
N GLY A 183 -20.53 25.11 35.37
CA GLY A 183 -19.76 26.25 35.82
C GLY A 183 -20.44 27.58 35.52
N ASN A 184 -21.28 28.06 36.45
CA ASN A 184 -21.44 29.51 36.60
C ASN A 184 -21.87 30.06 37.98
N ASP A 185 -22.08 29.27 39.04
CA ASP A 185 -22.62 29.85 40.31
C ASP A 185 -21.80 29.66 41.60
N ILE A 186 -20.51 29.28 41.56
CA ILE A 186 -19.77 29.00 42.83
C ILE A 186 -18.58 29.95 43.11
N ILE A 187 -18.11 30.75 42.13
CA ILE A 187 -16.81 31.44 42.26
C ILE A 187 -16.88 32.81 42.96
N LYS A 188 -18.07 33.34 43.31
CA LYS A 188 -18.18 34.73 43.80
C LYS A 188 -18.31 34.98 45.32
N SER A 189 -18.25 33.98 46.22
CA SER A 189 -18.48 34.26 47.66
C SER A 189 -17.42 33.83 48.68
N VAL A 190 -16.26 33.28 48.29
CA VAL A 190 -15.33 32.69 49.29
C VAL A 190 -13.97 33.41 49.41
N GLY A 191 -13.73 34.45 48.61
CA GLY A 191 -12.41 35.08 48.49
C GLY A 191 -11.93 35.97 49.64
N SER A 192 -12.77 36.37 50.60
CA SER A 192 -12.43 37.47 51.53
C SER A 192 -12.26 37.12 53.01
N THR A 193 -12.30 35.85 53.43
CA THR A 193 -12.41 35.52 54.88
C THR A 193 -11.32 34.60 55.46
N LEU A 194 -10.23 34.29 54.74
CA LEU A 194 -9.36 33.16 55.14
C LEU A 194 -7.85 33.46 55.20
N THR A 195 -7.41 34.71 55.35
CA THR A 195 -5.99 35.02 55.18
C THR A 195 -5.06 34.78 56.36
N GLU A 196 -5.48 34.73 57.64
CA GLU A 196 -4.49 34.68 58.75
C GLU A 196 -4.96 33.84 59.96
N GLY A 197 -4.53 32.57 60.04
CA GLY A 197 -4.79 31.66 61.17
C GLY A 197 -4.46 30.17 60.88
N SER A 198 -4.77 29.26 61.83
CA SER A 198 -4.50 27.80 61.76
C SER A 198 -5.11 27.09 60.52
N PHE A 199 -6.02 27.76 59.82
CA PHE A 199 -6.58 27.39 58.52
C PHE A 199 -5.55 27.25 57.39
N LYS A 200 -4.42 27.96 57.44
CA LYS A 200 -3.36 27.84 56.42
C LYS A 200 -2.66 26.48 56.44
N GLU A 201 -2.67 25.81 57.59
CA GLU A 201 -2.10 24.48 57.78
C GLU A 201 -3.13 23.37 57.49
N LEU A 202 -4.40 23.60 57.84
CA LEU A 202 -5.49 22.65 57.64
C LEU A 202 -6.05 22.63 56.21
N SER A 203 -5.98 23.74 55.48
CA SER A 203 -6.36 23.82 54.05
C SER A 203 -5.49 22.99 53.12
N LYS A 204 -4.34 22.49 53.62
CA LYS A 204 -3.43 21.60 52.89
C LYS A 204 -3.76 20.12 53.06
N LYS A 205 -4.73 19.77 53.92
CA LYS A 205 -5.13 18.38 54.17
C LYS A 205 -6.27 17.97 53.24
N THR A 206 -6.14 16.79 52.65
CA THR A 206 -7.17 16.18 51.78
C THR A 206 -8.38 15.66 52.57
N GLU A 207 -8.20 15.32 53.85
CA GLU A 207 -9.25 14.95 54.79
C GLU A 207 -8.97 15.55 56.18
N TRP A 208 -10.02 15.92 56.91
CA TRP A 208 -9.89 16.46 58.26
C TRP A 208 -10.09 15.36 59.31
N SER A 209 -9.17 15.26 60.25
CA SER A 209 -9.32 14.38 61.40
C SER A 209 -10.24 15.00 62.47
N LYS A 210 -10.70 14.17 63.42
CA LYS A 210 -11.50 14.66 64.58
C LYS A 210 -10.76 15.73 65.40
N SER A 211 -9.42 15.71 65.44
CA SER A 211 -8.64 16.74 66.14
C SER A 211 -8.55 18.05 65.35
N ASP A 212 -8.50 17.98 64.02
CA ASP A 212 -8.53 19.16 63.12
C ASP A 212 -9.87 19.90 63.26
N ILE A 213 -10.97 19.14 63.30
CA ILE A 213 -12.33 19.64 63.55
C ILE A 213 -12.42 20.30 64.93
N GLN A 214 -11.78 19.72 65.95
CA GLN A 214 -11.76 20.29 67.29
C GLN A 214 -10.95 21.58 67.35
N LYS A 215 -9.83 21.66 66.64
CA LYS A 215 -8.97 22.87 66.54
C LYS A 215 -9.75 24.05 65.95
N VAL A 216 -10.47 23.83 64.84
CA VAL A 216 -11.34 24.84 64.19
C VAL A 216 -12.51 25.27 65.10
N LYS A 217 -13.14 24.32 65.80
CA LYS A 217 -14.22 24.62 66.78
C LYS A 217 -13.75 25.45 67.97
N THR A 218 -12.49 25.29 68.37
CA THR A 218 -11.90 25.98 69.52
C THR A 218 -11.50 27.41 69.18
N GLU A 219 -11.05 27.68 67.95
CA GLU A 219 -10.63 29.03 67.53
C GLU A 219 -11.80 29.95 67.08
N VAL A 220 -12.90 29.40 66.57
CA VAL A 220 -13.98 30.21 65.92
C VAL A 220 -15.31 30.18 66.70
N GLY A 221 -15.42 29.35 67.75
CA GLY A 221 -16.63 29.20 68.57
C GLY A 221 -17.65 28.21 67.98
N VAL A 222 -18.26 27.39 68.86
CA VAL A 222 -18.96 26.13 68.52
C VAL A 222 -20.13 26.28 67.54
N ALA A 223 -20.90 27.37 67.61
CA ALA A 223 -22.09 27.58 66.78
C ALA A 223 -21.76 28.07 65.35
N VAL A 224 -20.76 28.95 65.21
CA VAL A 224 -20.28 29.49 63.93
C VAL A 224 -19.42 28.46 63.21
N ALA A 225 -18.63 27.67 63.96
CA ALA A 225 -17.84 26.58 63.43
C ALA A 225 -18.68 25.45 62.82
N GLY A 226 -19.86 25.13 63.37
CA GLY A 226 -20.70 24.04 62.85
C GLY A 226 -21.19 24.24 61.41
N GLN A 227 -21.67 25.45 61.09
CA GLN A 227 -22.12 25.79 59.72
C GLN A 227 -20.94 25.99 58.76
N LEU A 228 -19.83 26.59 59.21
CA LEU A 228 -18.60 26.72 58.43
C LEU A 228 -17.98 25.35 58.09
N ILE A 229 -17.91 24.43 59.04
CA ILE A 229 -17.38 23.08 58.84
C ILE A 229 -18.27 22.29 57.89
N ALA A 230 -19.60 22.40 58.00
CA ALA A 230 -20.52 21.73 57.08
C ALA A 230 -20.45 22.30 55.65
N GLY A 231 -20.36 23.63 55.51
CA GLY A 231 -20.16 24.31 54.22
C GLY A 231 -18.82 23.95 53.57
N ILE A 232 -17.73 23.97 54.35
CA ILE A 232 -16.38 23.62 53.90
C ILE A 232 -16.27 22.12 53.58
N SER A 233 -16.82 21.22 54.38
CA SER A 233 -16.84 19.78 54.06
C SER A 233 -17.68 19.46 52.83
N ASN A 234 -18.80 20.15 52.61
CA ASN A 234 -19.58 19.99 51.37
C ASN A 234 -18.83 20.55 50.16
N MET A 235 -18.17 21.70 50.29
CA MET A 235 -17.32 22.26 49.25
C MET A 235 -16.12 21.36 48.95
N ILE A 236 -15.39 20.90 49.97
CA ILE A 236 -14.26 19.96 49.83
C ILE A 236 -14.77 18.64 49.23
N GLY A 237 -15.93 18.14 49.63
CA GLY A 237 -16.56 16.94 49.07
C GLY A 237 -16.96 17.10 47.59
N GLN A 238 -17.52 18.25 47.21
CA GLN A 238 -17.82 18.58 45.81
C GLN A 238 -16.55 18.78 44.97
N ASN A 239 -15.55 19.43 45.54
CA ASN A 239 -14.26 19.70 44.92
C ASN A 239 -13.44 18.40 44.73
N SER A 240 -13.47 17.52 45.72
CA SER A 240 -12.88 16.17 45.68
C SER A 240 -13.56 15.28 44.64
N LYS A 241 -14.91 15.32 44.54
CA LYS A 241 -15.65 14.62 43.48
C LYS A 241 -15.30 15.15 42.08
N ALA A 242 -15.16 16.46 41.92
CA ALA A 242 -14.76 17.06 40.65
C ALA A 242 -13.34 16.64 40.24
N ILE A 243 -12.38 16.65 41.17
CA ILE A 243 -11.01 16.15 40.92
C ILE A 243 -11.05 14.66 40.56
N LYS A 244 -11.86 13.86 41.26
CA LYS A 244 -12.01 12.43 40.96
C LYS A 244 -12.56 12.19 39.55
N ALA A 245 -13.60 12.92 39.14
CA ALA A 245 -14.16 12.81 37.79
C ALA A 245 -13.16 13.23 36.70
N VAL A 246 -12.37 14.28 36.94
CA VAL A 246 -11.28 14.68 36.03
C VAL A 246 -10.20 13.59 35.93
N ARG A 247 -9.88 12.92 37.04
CA ARG A 247 -8.92 11.80 37.05
C ARG A 247 -9.44 10.58 36.31
N GLU A 248 -10.69 10.19 36.53
CA GLU A 248 -11.32 9.08 35.81
C GLU A 248 -11.35 9.37 34.29
N ALA A 249 -11.68 10.61 33.89
CA ALA A 249 -11.63 11.03 32.49
C ALA A 249 -10.21 11.16 31.92
N ASP A 250 -9.20 11.41 32.76
CA ASP A 250 -7.80 11.41 32.35
C ASP A 250 -7.24 9.99 32.21
N GLU A 251 -7.62 9.07 33.10
CA GLU A 251 -7.29 7.65 32.98
C GLU A 251 -7.83 7.09 31.65
N GLU A 252 -9.10 7.33 31.33
CA GLU A 252 -9.71 6.93 30.05
C GLU A 252 -9.01 7.61 28.85
N LEU A 253 -8.67 8.89 28.96
CA LEU A 253 -7.91 9.58 27.93
C LEU A 253 -6.50 8.99 27.76
N ASN A 254 -5.82 8.64 28.86
CA ASN A 254 -4.48 8.04 28.82
C ASN A 254 -4.50 6.66 28.15
N GLU A 255 -5.54 5.85 28.37
CA GLU A 255 -5.75 4.61 27.62
C GLU A 255 -5.86 4.87 26.11
N GLN A 256 -6.62 5.89 25.69
CA GLN A 256 -6.70 6.30 24.27
C GLN A 256 -5.37 6.87 23.73
N LEU A 257 -4.54 7.47 24.59
CA LEU A 257 -3.20 7.97 24.20
C LEU A 257 -2.20 6.85 23.94
N GLU A 258 -2.34 5.70 24.61
CA GLU A 258 -1.59 4.50 24.26
C GLU A 258 -1.91 4.05 22.83
N GLU A 259 -3.17 4.13 22.40
CA GLU A 259 -3.57 3.85 21.02
C GLU A 259 -2.93 4.83 20.01
N ILE A 260 -2.87 6.13 20.33
CA ILE A 260 -2.19 7.13 19.48
C ILE A 260 -0.69 6.84 19.36
N SER A 261 -0.03 6.45 20.47
CA SER A 261 1.38 6.07 20.45
C SER A 261 1.61 4.81 19.61
N ASN A 262 0.70 3.85 19.65
CA ASN A 262 0.72 2.66 18.79
C ASN A 262 0.52 3.03 17.31
N VAL A 263 -0.35 3.98 16.99
CA VAL A 263 -0.52 4.51 15.63
C VAL A 263 0.76 5.17 15.13
N ILE A 264 1.41 6.01 15.94
CA ILE A 264 2.70 6.65 15.59
C ILE A 264 3.78 5.60 15.29
N ASN A 265 3.87 4.55 16.11
CA ASN A 265 4.78 3.44 15.87
C ASN A 265 4.44 2.68 14.58
N SER A 266 3.16 2.41 14.31
CA SER A 266 2.70 1.78 13.06
C SER A 266 3.08 2.60 11.83
N LEU A 267 2.82 3.92 11.85
CA LEU A 267 3.17 4.82 10.76
C LEU A 267 4.68 4.83 10.49
N SER A 268 5.51 4.80 11.54
CA SER A 268 6.96 4.69 11.41
C SER A 268 7.41 3.37 10.77
N ILE A 269 6.77 2.25 11.12
CA ILE A 269 7.03 0.94 10.50
C ILE A 269 6.61 0.94 9.02
N GLU A 270 5.41 1.44 8.72
CA GLU A 270 4.86 1.54 7.37
C GLU A 270 5.73 2.42 6.46
N GLU A 271 6.14 3.60 6.94
CA GLU A 271 7.04 4.50 6.21
C GLU A 271 8.36 3.81 5.83
N ASN A 272 9.02 3.16 6.80
CA ASN A 272 10.27 2.45 6.57
C ASN A 272 10.12 1.32 5.53
N GLU A 273 9.01 0.57 5.60
CA GLU A 273 8.75 -0.51 4.66
C GLU A 273 8.44 0.02 3.25
N ILE A 274 7.66 1.12 3.13
CA ILE A 274 7.39 1.78 1.85
C ILE A 274 8.68 2.29 1.22
N GLU A 275 9.56 2.94 1.99
CA GLU A 275 10.86 3.40 1.50
C GLU A 275 11.74 2.24 1.05
N LYS A 276 11.81 1.17 1.83
CA LYS A 276 12.54 -0.06 1.47
C LYS A 276 12.03 -0.60 0.15
N GLN A 277 10.72 -0.83 0.04
CA GLN A 277 10.12 -1.38 -1.18
C GLN A 277 10.35 -0.46 -2.37
N LYS A 278 10.18 0.85 -2.22
CA LYS A 278 10.45 1.82 -3.30
C LYS A 278 11.86 1.68 -3.85
N ARG A 279 12.88 1.61 -2.98
CA ARG A 279 14.27 1.44 -3.41
C ARG A 279 14.47 0.15 -4.18
N LEU A 280 13.79 -0.94 -3.79
CA LEU A 280 13.85 -2.23 -4.49
C LEU A 280 13.20 -2.15 -5.89
N TYR A 281 12.03 -1.53 -6.02
CA TYR A 281 11.34 -1.39 -7.31
C TYR A 281 12.06 -0.41 -8.23
N ASP A 282 12.55 0.72 -7.74
CA ASP A 282 13.33 1.67 -8.55
C ASP A 282 14.64 1.04 -9.05
N LYS A 283 15.33 0.28 -8.19
CA LYS A 283 16.54 -0.44 -8.57
C LYS A 283 16.23 -1.48 -9.64
N SER A 284 15.13 -2.20 -9.49
CA SER A 284 14.66 -3.19 -10.46
C SER A 284 14.31 -2.55 -11.80
N ASP A 285 13.66 -1.39 -11.79
CA ASP A 285 13.33 -0.65 -13.00
C ASP A 285 14.59 -0.18 -13.74
N VAL A 286 15.57 0.36 -13.01
CA VAL A 286 16.85 0.78 -13.58
C VAL A 286 17.63 -0.40 -14.17
N ILE A 287 17.62 -1.58 -13.53
CA ILE A 287 18.23 -2.79 -14.07
C ILE A 287 17.53 -3.21 -15.37
N LEU A 288 16.20 -3.30 -15.34
CA LEU A 288 15.40 -3.70 -16.51
C LEU A 288 15.62 -2.75 -17.68
N ASP A 289 15.49 -1.44 -17.48
CA ASP A 289 15.66 -0.42 -18.52
C ASP A 289 17.06 -0.48 -19.13
N THR A 290 18.09 -0.50 -18.28
CA THR A 290 19.48 -0.51 -18.75
C THR A 290 19.80 -1.77 -19.56
N CYS A 291 19.43 -2.95 -19.04
CA CYS A 291 19.68 -4.22 -19.74
C CYS A 291 18.81 -4.36 -20.99
N TYR A 292 17.56 -3.92 -20.96
CA TYR A 292 16.67 -3.96 -22.12
C TYR A 292 17.23 -3.08 -23.25
N ASN A 293 17.56 -1.82 -22.95
CA ASN A 293 18.08 -0.88 -23.93
C ASN A 293 19.41 -1.34 -24.54
N LYS A 294 20.25 -2.03 -23.76
CA LYS A 294 21.54 -2.55 -24.23
C LYS A 294 21.39 -3.82 -25.06
N THR A 295 20.58 -4.77 -24.60
CA THR A 295 20.59 -6.14 -25.11
C THR A 295 19.41 -6.43 -26.03
N LEU A 296 18.18 -6.12 -25.61
CA LEU A 296 16.98 -6.52 -26.34
C LEU A 296 16.48 -5.48 -27.33
N LYS A 297 16.57 -4.19 -27.00
CA LYS A 297 16.05 -3.11 -27.85
C LYS A 297 16.63 -3.14 -29.27
N PRO A 298 17.95 -3.29 -29.49
CA PRO A 298 18.49 -3.37 -30.85
C PRO A 298 17.92 -4.56 -31.64
N ILE A 299 17.77 -5.73 -30.98
CA ILE A 299 17.19 -6.94 -31.59
C ILE A 299 15.72 -6.70 -31.96
N VAL A 300 14.96 -6.06 -31.07
CA VAL A 300 13.54 -5.74 -31.29
C VAL A 300 13.39 -4.76 -32.46
N GLU A 301 14.22 -3.72 -32.51
CA GLU A 301 14.17 -2.71 -33.57
C GLU A 301 14.55 -3.30 -34.93
N GLU A 302 15.62 -4.09 -34.99
CA GLU A 302 16.05 -4.78 -36.21
C GLU A 302 15.01 -5.80 -36.68
N LEU A 303 14.43 -6.59 -35.76
CA LEU A 303 13.37 -7.55 -36.11
C LEU A 303 12.12 -6.84 -36.64
N ASN A 304 11.70 -5.74 -36.01
CA ASN A 304 10.53 -4.97 -36.47
C ASN A 304 10.76 -4.25 -37.81
N ALA A 305 12.02 -4.03 -38.20
CA ALA A 305 12.38 -3.48 -39.51
C ALA A 305 12.48 -4.56 -40.60
N ASP A 306 12.61 -5.85 -40.24
CA ASP A 306 12.76 -6.94 -41.21
C ASP A 306 11.46 -7.17 -42.03
N PRO A 307 11.52 -7.14 -43.37
CA PRO A 307 10.34 -7.31 -44.23
C PRO A 307 9.63 -8.66 -44.05
N THR A 308 10.39 -9.75 -43.85
CA THR A 308 9.82 -11.09 -43.65
C THR A 308 9.07 -11.15 -42.32
N TYR A 309 9.61 -10.53 -41.28
CA TYR A 309 8.92 -10.44 -40.00
C TYR A 309 7.66 -9.56 -40.07
N ILE A 310 7.70 -8.43 -40.79
CA ILE A 310 6.52 -7.56 -41.00
C ILE A 310 5.39 -8.33 -41.72
N GLU A 311 5.71 -9.07 -42.78
CA GLU A 311 4.75 -9.94 -43.48
C GLU A 311 4.14 -10.97 -42.54
N TYR A 312 4.99 -11.65 -41.76
CA TYR A 312 4.56 -12.61 -40.76
C TYR A 312 3.62 -11.98 -39.72
N LYS A 313 3.95 -10.81 -39.18
CA LYS A 313 3.16 -10.13 -38.15
C LYS A 313 1.76 -9.75 -38.67
N LYS A 314 1.67 -9.30 -39.92
CA LYS A 314 0.39 -9.04 -40.59
C LYS A 314 -0.43 -10.32 -40.77
N ALA A 315 0.19 -11.38 -41.28
CA ALA A 315 -0.47 -12.67 -41.52
C ALA A 315 -0.89 -13.38 -40.23
N ARG A 316 -0.15 -13.17 -39.13
CA ARG A 316 -0.43 -13.76 -37.82
C ARG A 316 -1.59 -13.09 -37.08
N LYS A 317 -1.84 -11.80 -37.32
CA LYS A 317 -2.82 -11.00 -36.55
C LYS A 317 -4.21 -11.65 -36.41
N PRO A 318 -4.79 -12.28 -37.45
CA PRO A 318 -6.06 -13.00 -37.32
C PRO A 318 -6.01 -14.17 -36.32
N PHE A 319 -4.89 -14.91 -36.28
CA PHE A 319 -4.70 -16.01 -35.33
C PHE A 319 -4.55 -15.50 -33.90
N ASP A 320 -3.78 -14.44 -33.68
CA ASP A 320 -3.65 -13.82 -32.34
C ASP A 320 -5.03 -13.36 -31.82
N ASN A 321 -5.83 -12.76 -32.69
CA ASN A 321 -7.21 -12.34 -32.40
C ASN A 321 -8.12 -13.54 -32.06
N GLN A 322 -8.00 -14.68 -32.76
CA GLN A 322 -8.75 -15.90 -32.45
C GLN A 322 -8.35 -16.48 -31.09
N GLN A 323 -7.05 -16.50 -30.78
CA GLN A 323 -6.54 -16.95 -29.48
C GLN A 323 -6.96 -16.02 -28.33
N GLU A 324 -7.10 -14.72 -28.59
CA GLU A 324 -7.64 -13.78 -27.61
C GLU A 324 -9.12 -14.06 -27.29
N ILE A 325 -9.94 -14.39 -28.31
CA ILE A 325 -11.32 -14.84 -28.09
C ILE A 325 -11.35 -16.12 -27.25
N ILE A 326 -10.52 -17.12 -27.58
CA ILE A 326 -10.41 -18.36 -26.80
C ILE A 326 -10.06 -18.07 -25.34
N LYS A 327 -9.11 -17.15 -25.11
CA LYS A 327 -8.73 -16.72 -23.76
C LYS A 327 -9.88 -16.07 -23.02
N ILE A 328 -10.60 -15.13 -23.65
CA ILE A 328 -11.75 -14.46 -23.04
C ILE A 328 -12.84 -15.49 -22.70
N ASP A 329 -13.18 -16.38 -23.62
CA ASP A 329 -14.21 -17.40 -23.40
C ASP A 329 -13.82 -18.39 -22.28
N ASN A 330 -12.55 -18.80 -22.19
CA ASN A 330 -12.07 -19.61 -21.06
C ASN A 330 -12.18 -18.85 -19.72
N GLU A 331 -11.88 -17.56 -19.68
CA GLU A 331 -12.03 -16.71 -18.49
C GLU A 331 -13.52 -16.54 -18.09
N LEU A 332 -14.41 -16.46 -19.08
CA LEU A 332 -15.86 -16.47 -18.85
C LEU A 332 -16.30 -17.77 -18.18
N LEU A 333 -15.80 -18.91 -18.65
CA LEU A 333 -16.17 -20.22 -18.08
C LEU A 333 -15.72 -20.38 -16.62
N THR A 334 -14.57 -19.83 -16.23
CA THR A 334 -14.06 -19.88 -14.85
C THR A 334 -14.69 -18.81 -13.94
N THR A 335 -15.33 -17.79 -14.50
CA THR A 335 -15.97 -16.73 -13.73
C THR A 335 -17.25 -17.19 -13.04
N LYS A 336 -17.24 -17.12 -11.69
CA LYS A 336 -18.39 -17.43 -10.83
C LYS A 336 -19.47 -16.34 -10.93
N ILE A 337 -20.69 -16.76 -11.22
CA ILE A 337 -21.89 -15.91 -11.23
C ILE A 337 -23.01 -16.55 -10.40
N LYS A 338 -23.89 -15.71 -9.84
CA LYS A 338 -25.14 -16.17 -9.23
C LYS A 338 -26.16 -16.42 -10.33
N VAL A 339 -26.74 -17.62 -10.36
CA VAL A 339 -27.77 -17.99 -11.33
C VAL A 339 -29.03 -18.43 -10.58
N PRO A 340 -30.20 -17.81 -10.84
CA PRO A 340 -31.45 -18.22 -10.20
C PRO A 340 -31.84 -19.64 -10.64
N PHE A 341 -32.20 -20.49 -9.67
CA PHE A 341 -32.65 -21.86 -9.89
C PHE A 341 -33.77 -21.94 -10.95
N TRP A 342 -34.82 -21.12 -10.79
CA TRP A 342 -35.95 -21.08 -11.72
C TRP A 342 -35.56 -20.62 -13.13
N SER A 343 -34.58 -19.71 -13.25
CA SER A 343 -34.09 -19.30 -14.58
C SER A 343 -33.36 -20.44 -15.27
N CYS A 344 -32.65 -21.31 -14.55
CA CYS A 344 -32.01 -22.49 -15.13
C CYS A 344 -33.04 -23.53 -15.57
N LEU A 345 -34.09 -23.72 -14.78
CA LEU A 345 -35.12 -24.74 -15.02
C LEU A 345 -36.01 -24.41 -16.23
N ILE A 346 -36.41 -23.14 -16.38
CA ILE A 346 -37.41 -22.72 -17.37
C ILE A 346 -36.79 -22.47 -18.75
N LYS A 347 -35.54 -22.03 -18.83
CA LYS A 347 -34.86 -21.74 -20.09
C LYS A 347 -34.25 -22.99 -20.70
N ASN A 348 -34.27 -23.07 -22.03
CA ASN A 348 -33.54 -24.15 -22.73
C ASN A 348 -32.02 -23.96 -22.60
N LYS A 349 -31.26 -25.02 -22.92
CA LYS A 349 -29.79 -25.06 -22.73
C LYS A 349 -29.06 -23.90 -23.41
N SER A 350 -29.42 -23.54 -24.65
CA SER A 350 -28.77 -22.45 -25.39
C SER A 350 -29.09 -21.09 -24.79
N GLN A 351 -30.35 -20.85 -24.41
CA GLN A 351 -30.74 -19.60 -23.74
C GLN A 351 -30.04 -19.45 -22.39
N ASN A 352 -29.88 -20.53 -21.64
CA ASN A 352 -29.10 -20.54 -20.39
C ASN A 352 -27.63 -20.21 -20.63
N TYR A 353 -27.00 -20.83 -21.64
CA TYR A 353 -25.61 -20.56 -22.00
C TYR A 353 -25.41 -19.08 -22.35
N LEU A 354 -26.18 -18.54 -23.29
CA LEU A 354 -26.07 -17.14 -23.72
C LEU A 354 -26.39 -16.14 -22.61
N SER A 355 -27.43 -16.41 -21.81
CA SER A 355 -27.79 -15.55 -20.68
C SER A 355 -26.68 -15.50 -19.63
N ASN A 356 -26.02 -16.61 -19.35
CA ASN A 356 -24.93 -16.70 -18.38
C ASN A 356 -23.63 -16.12 -18.93
N TRP A 357 -23.35 -16.36 -20.22
CA TRP A 357 -22.24 -15.73 -20.94
C TRP A 357 -22.33 -14.21 -20.86
N LYS A 358 -23.50 -13.62 -21.16
CA LYS A 358 -23.72 -12.16 -21.07
C LYS A 358 -23.45 -11.60 -19.67
N LYS A 359 -23.87 -12.32 -18.63
CA LYS A 359 -23.60 -11.94 -17.23
C LYS A 359 -22.11 -11.99 -16.92
N ARG A 360 -21.41 -13.05 -17.36
CA ARG A 360 -19.97 -13.23 -17.15
C ARG A 360 -19.16 -12.15 -17.86
N ILE A 361 -19.45 -11.85 -19.12
CA ILE A 361 -18.65 -10.90 -19.89
C ILE A 361 -18.81 -9.47 -19.40
N LYS A 362 -20.01 -9.11 -18.93
CA LYS A 362 -20.23 -7.84 -18.26
C LYS A 362 -19.45 -7.76 -16.94
N LYS A 363 -19.35 -8.86 -16.19
CA LYS A 363 -18.60 -8.92 -14.94
C LYS A 363 -17.08 -8.82 -15.15
N ILE A 364 -16.56 -9.43 -16.21
CA ILE A 364 -15.13 -9.34 -16.57
C ILE A 364 -14.79 -7.99 -17.22
N GLY A 365 -15.77 -7.28 -17.78
CA GLY A 365 -15.58 -5.96 -18.40
C GLY A 365 -14.89 -6.02 -19.77
N LYS A 366 -15.00 -7.14 -20.49
CA LYS A 366 -14.33 -7.37 -21.80
C LYS A 366 -15.27 -7.37 -23.00
N ILE A 367 -16.50 -6.91 -22.83
CA ILE A 367 -17.54 -6.98 -23.87
C ILE A 367 -17.15 -6.21 -25.14
N ASP A 368 -16.59 -5.01 -24.97
CA ASP A 368 -16.22 -4.15 -26.11
C ASP A 368 -15.08 -4.78 -26.91
N ARG A 369 -14.03 -5.23 -26.23
CA ARG A 369 -12.89 -5.92 -26.84
C ARG A 369 -13.31 -7.20 -27.55
N TYR A 370 -14.18 -8.00 -26.93
CA TYR A 370 -14.71 -9.21 -27.56
C TYR A 370 -15.47 -8.90 -28.84
N ASN A 371 -16.38 -7.91 -28.80
CA ASN A 371 -17.17 -7.50 -29.96
C ASN A 371 -16.29 -6.95 -31.09
N GLU A 372 -15.30 -6.11 -30.75
CA GLU A 372 -14.29 -5.60 -31.67
C GLU A 372 -13.62 -6.74 -32.45
N ILE A 373 -13.08 -7.73 -31.73
CA ILE A 373 -12.39 -8.86 -32.36
C ILE A 373 -13.35 -9.71 -33.20
N THR A 374 -14.56 -10.00 -32.70
CA THR A 374 -15.54 -10.79 -33.46
C THR A 374 -15.94 -10.11 -34.77
N ASN A 375 -16.07 -8.77 -34.77
CA ASN A 375 -16.38 -8.00 -35.97
C ASN A 375 -15.19 -8.00 -36.94
N MET A 376 -13.96 -7.80 -36.45
CA MET A 376 -12.74 -7.85 -37.27
C MET A 376 -12.54 -9.20 -37.95
N LEU A 377 -12.86 -10.29 -37.25
CA LEU A 377 -12.73 -11.65 -37.76
C LEU A 377 -13.97 -12.14 -38.54
N ASN A 378 -15.06 -11.36 -38.54
CA ASN A 378 -16.36 -11.74 -39.06
C ASN A 378 -16.85 -13.11 -38.54
N ILE A 379 -16.70 -13.33 -37.22
CA ILE A 379 -17.14 -14.56 -36.55
C ILE A 379 -18.36 -14.31 -35.67
N LYS A 380 -19.18 -15.34 -35.50
CA LYS A 380 -20.38 -15.29 -34.65
C LYS A 380 -20.05 -15.74 -33.23
N GLN A 381 -20.77 -15.18 -32.26
CA GLN A 381 -20.75 -15.62 -30.87
C GLN A 381 -21.11 -17.10 -30.75
N HIS A 382 -20.38 -17.84 -29.92
CA HIS A 382 -20.65 -19.25 -29.62
C HIS A 382 -22.01 -19.37 -28.90
N LYS A 383 -22.85 -20.31 -29.32
CA LYS A 383 -24.19 -20.50 -28.74
C LYS A 383 -24.24 -21.61 -27.70
N THR A 384 -23.23 -22.47 -27.68
CA THR A 384 -23.09 -23.57 -26.73
C THR A 384 -21.62 -23.75 -26.29
N LEU A 385 -21.42 -24.53 -25.23
CA LEU A 385 -20.07 -24.95 -24.80
C LEU A 385 -19.38 -25.82 -25.87
N SER A 386 -20.14 -26.64 -26.60
CA SER A 386 -19.58 -27.47 -27.68
C SER A 386 -19.06 -26.58 -28.80
N ASP A 387 -19.86 -25.61 -29.26
CA ASP A 387 -19.47 -24.68 -30.31
C ASP A 387 -18.15 -23.96 -29.97
N PHE A 388 -17.97 -23.59 -28.70
CA PHE A 388 -16.74 -22.99 -28.21
C PHE A 388 -15.57 -23.99 -28.23
N LYS A 389 -15.77 -25.23 -27.75
CA LYS A 389 -14.71 -26.25 -27.69
C LYS A 389 -14.27 -26.74 -29.07
N ASP A 390 -15.21 -26.82 -30.01
CA ASP A 390 -14.92 -27.13 -31.41
C ASP A 390 -14.10 -25.99 -32.05
N PHE A 391 -14.51 -24.74 -31.81
CA PHE A 391 -13.76 -23.56 -32.27
C PHE A 391 -12.36 -23.49 -31.67
N GLU A 392 -12.22 -23.66 -30.35
CA GLU A 392 -10.93 -23.67 -29.65
C GLU A 392 -9.98 -24.72 -30.26
N THR A 393 -10.49 -25.94 -30.45
CA THR A 393 -9.71 -27.04 -31.01
C THR A 393 -9.27 -26.72 -32.44
N GLN A 394 -10.21 -26.37 -33.31
CA GLN A 394 -9.94 -26.09 -34.72
C GLN A 394 -8.94 -24.93 -34.88
N LYS A 395 -9.17 -23.80 -34.20
CA LYS A 395 -8.33 -22.61 -34.35
C LYS A 395 -6.96 -22.76 -33.72
N THR A 396 -6.82 -23.62 -32.71
CA THR A 396 -5.51 -23.97 -32.17
C THR A 396 -4.69 -24.80 -33.17
N ILE A 397 -5.31 -25.77 -33.85
CA ILE A 397 -4.63 -26.58 -34.89
C ILE A 397 -4.19 -25.69 -36.05
N GLU A 398 -5.11 -24.86 -36.58
CA GLU A 398 -4.80 -23.92 -37.67
C GLU A 398 -3.63 -22.99 -37.29
N PHE A 399 -3.59 -22.51 -36.04
CA PHE A 399 -2.50 -21.65 -35.58
C PHE A 399 -1.17 -22.40 -35.43
N GLN A 400 -1.19 -23.64 -34.96
CA GLN A 400 0.01 -24.48 -34.87
C GLN A 400 0.61 -24.75 -36.25
N GLU A 401 -0.22 -25.05 -37.24
CA GLU A 401 0.22 -25.24 -38.63
C GLU A 401 0.82 -23.97 -39.21
N PHE A 402 0.13 -22.83 -39.02
CA PHE A 402 0.63 -21.52 -39.42
C PHE A 402 2.00 -21.21 -38.80
N GLU A 403 2.16 -21.37 -37.49
CA GLU A 403 3.43 -21.13 -36.80
C GLU A 403 4.51 -22.09 -37.30
N LYS A 404 4.21 -23.38 -37.47
CA LYS A 404 5.20 -24.38 -37.94
C LYS A 404 5.79 -24.01 -39.29
N ILE A 405 4.97 -23.53 -40.22
CA ILE A 405 5.42 -23.13 -41.56
C ILE A 405 6.24 -21.84 -41.47
N ASN A 406 5.70 -20.80 -40.85
CA ASN A 406 6.33 -19.48 -40.85
C ASN A 406 7.59 -19.42 -39.99
N ARG A 407 7.66 -20.19 -38.88
CA ARG A 407 8.83 -20.23 -38.01
C ARG A 407 10.06 -20.80 -38.68
N ARG A 408 9.91 -21.71 -39.65
CA ARG A 408 11.05 -22.19 -40.46
C ARG A 408 11.69 -21.04 -41.25
N ARG A 409 10.86 -20.16 -41.83
CA ARG A 409 11.32 -18.97 -42.56
C ARG A 409 11.86 -17.89 -41.62
N LEU A 410 11.26 -17.69 -40.44
CA LEU A 410 11.75 -16.72 -39.47
C LEU A 410 13.12 -17.11 -38.89
N LYS A 411 13.36 -18.40 -38.64
CA LYS A 411 14.64 -18.89 -38.09
C LYS A 411 15.84 -18.65 -39.01
N THR A 412 15.62 -18.38 -40.29
CA THR A 412 16.71 -18.06 -41.23
C THR A 412 17.05 -16.57 -41.27
N ILE A 413 16.29 -15.72 -40.59
CA ILE A 413 16.58 -14.29 -40.52
C ILE A 413 17.77 -14.06 -39.57
N PRO A 414 18.82 -13.33 -39.97
CA PRO A 414 20.03 -13.11 -39.16
C PRO A 414 19.72 -12.59 -37.74
N VAL A 415 18.82 -11.60 -37.63
CA VAL A 415 18.41 -11.04 -36.32
C VAL A 415 17.86 -12.10 -35.36
N ILE A 416 17.24 -13.18 -35.86
CA ILE A 416 16.78 -14.28 -35.02
C ILE A 416 17.91 -15.29 -34.79
N SER A 417 18.54 -15.79 -35.85
CA SER A 417 19.53 -16.87 -35.75
C SER A 417 20.77 -16.49 -34.94
N GLU A 418 21.23 -15.24 -35.06
CA GLU A 418 22.45 -14.77 -34.40
C GLU A 418 22.19 -14.35 -32.94
N ASN A 419 20.96 -13.96 -32.61
CA ASN A 419 20.65 -13.40 -31.29
C ASN A 419 20.00 -14.37 -30.29
N VAL A 420 19.78 -15.64 -30.65
CA VAL A 420 19.16 -16.65 -29.76
C VAL A 420 19.77 -16.68 -28.36
N LYS A 421 21.10 -16.68 -28.27
CA LYS A 421 21.82 -16.75 -26.98
C LYS A 421 21.59 -15.51 -26.12
N TYR A 422 21.55 -14.32 -26.72
CA TYR A 422 21.34 -13.07 -26.00
C TYR A 422 19.90 -12.96 -25.47
N VAL A 423 18.92 -13.36 -26.28
CA VAL A 423 17.51 -13.38 -25.87
C VAL A 423 17.25 -14.37 -24.74
N ILE A 424 17.82 -15.59 -24.82
CA ILE A 424 17.74 -16.58 -23.72
C ILE A 424 18.49 -16.07 -22.48
N GLY A 425 19.67 -15.47 -22.68
CA GLY A 425 20.50 -14.92 -21.60
C GLY A 425 19.79 -13.85 -20.77
N PHE A 426 18.79 -13.16 -21.34
CA PHE A 426 17.97 -12.18 -20.63
C PHE A 426 17.17 -12.77 -19.46
N ALA A 427 16.98 -14.09 -19.41
CA ALA A 427 16.42 -14.79 -18.26
C ALA A 427 17.21 -14.51 -16.96
N GLY A 428 18.53 -14.28 -17.06
CA GLY A 428 19.37 -13.89 -15.93
C GLY A 428 18.97 -12.55 -15.33
N VAL A 429 18.64 -11.57 -16.19
CA VAL A 429 18.16 -10.24 -15.76
C VAL A 429 16.84 -10.37 -15.01
N LEU A 430 15.89 -11.14 -15.56
CA LEU A 430 14.58 -11.36 -14.91
C LEU A 430 14.73 -12.07 -13.56
N LYS A 431 15.62 -13.06 -13.45
CA LYS A 431 15.96 -13.72 -12.19
C LYS A 431 16.51 -12.75 -11.17
N GLN A 432 17.44 -11.88 -11.56
CA GLN A 432 17.98 -10.87 -10.64
C GLN A 432 16.92 -9.89 -10.16
N VAL A 433 16.03 -9.44 -11.05
CA VAL A 433 14.91 -8.56 -10.71
C VAL A 433 13.95 -9.25 -9.75
N LYS A 434 13.61 -10.52 -9.98
CA LYS A 434 12.82 -11.32 -9.04
C LYS A 434 13.46 -11.37 -7.67
N THR A 435 14.74 -11.72 -7.60
CA THR A 435 15.49 -11.79 -6.33
C THR A 435 15.49 -10.46 -5.59
N ASN A 436 15.58 -9.33 -6.30
CA ASN A 436 15.52 -8.00 -5.69
C ASN A 436 14.12 -7.64 -5.16
N ILE A 437 13.05 -8.15 -5.76
CA ILE A 437 11.66 -7.84 -5.36
C ILE A 437 11.17 -8.77 -4.25
N THR A 438 11.70 -10.00 -4.17
CA THR A 438 11.29 -11.01 -3.18
C THR A 438 12.08 -10.97 -1.86
N ASN A 439 13.21 -10.27 -1.81
CA ASN A 439 14.07 -10.10 -0.64
C ASN A 439 14.03 -8.65 -0.14
#